data_AF-A0A3Q2EEE1-F1
#
_entry.id   AF-A0A3Q2EEE1-F1
#
_cell.length_a   1.000
_cell.length_b   1.000
_cell.length_c   1.000
_cell.angle_alpha   90.00
_cell.angle_beta   90.00
_cell.angle_gamma   90.00
#
_symmetry.space_group_name_H-M   'P 1'
#
loop_
_entity.id
_entity.type
_entity.pdbx_description
1 polymer ?
#
loop_
_entity_poly.entity_id
_entity_poly.type
_entity_poly.pdbx_seq_one_letter_code
_entity_poly.pdbx_strand_id
1 'polypeptide(L)'
;MATKKKLSGRIQPNITFETSGIDSSAVEDKLFGRSDHEAEEDDDNPAVFFCGKCKLPVGDSMSWEGSDAGPKQIRLKRVTNNVIVGKETRVLELSKRSVCLVVDLKCRSCHSVLGMVYTSTPRNLDYKRLGFFLNVASIDSYVLGSGGHMLAAGGPKEQPVTLEYRQSVEHQLSEMKMMVLTMSRRLEEIVAGLKEGCTKA
;
A
#
# COMPACT_ATOMS: atom_id res chain seq x y z
N MET A 1 70.25 -18.64 20.16
CA MET A 1 70.99 -19.12 18.97
C MET A 1 71.02 -20.65 19.00
N ALA A 2 70.99 -21.27 17.80
CA ALA A 2 70.97 -22.72 17.50
C ALA A 2 69.62 -23.44 17.70
N THR A 3 69.04 -24.20 16.77
CA THR A 3 69.33 -24.53 15.35
C THR A 3 68.10 -25.20 14.73
N LYS A 4 67.80 -24.89 13.46
CA LYS A 4 66.88 -25.61 12.54
C LYS A 4 67.56 -26.83 11.91
N LYS A 5 66.80 -27.90 11.59
CA LYS A 5 66.84 -28.79 10.38
C LYS A 5 66.13 -30.14 10.68
N LYS A 6 65.43 -30.87 9.79
CA LYS A 6 65.10 -30.76 8.36
C LYS A 6 64.01 -31.82 7.99
N LEU A 7 63.08 -31.43 7.10
CA LEU A 7 62.46 -32.10 5.93
C LEU A 7 62.06 -33.60 5.91
N SER A 8 60.80 -33.84 5.50
CA SER A 8 60.37 -34.63 4.32
C SER A 8 58.83 -34.56 4.25
N GLY A 9 58.09 -34.43 3.16
CA GLY A 9 58.32 -34.41 1.72
C GLY A 9 56.97 -34.09 1.06
N ARG A 10 57.01 -33.45 -0.11
CA ARG A 10 55.89 -32.82 -0.84
C ARG A 10 55.31 -33.78 -1.88
N ILE A 11 53.99 -33.93 -1.96
CA ILE A 11 53.30 -34.29 -3.21
C ILE A 11 52.00 -33.47 -3.29
N GLN A 12 51.94 -32.56 -4.27
CA GLN A 12 50.70 -31.99 -4.79
C GLN A 12 50.49 -32.57 -6.19
N PRO A 13 49.24 -32.80 -6.60
CA PRO A 13 48.86 -32.61 -7.98
C PRO A 13 47.85 -31.45 -8.11
N ASN A 14 48.12 -30.53 -9.03
CA ASN A 14 47.07 -29.81 -9.80
C ASN A 14 46.14 -30.89 -10.43
N ILE A 15 44.90 -30.64 -10.81
CA ILE A 15 44.48 -29.96 -12.04
C ILE A 15 42.93 -29.98 -12.02
N THR A 16 42.30 -28.83 -12.29
CA THR A 16 41.03 -28.59 -13.02
C THR A 16 39.69 -29.22 -12.58
N PHE A 17 38.78 -28.32 -12.18
CA PHE A 17 37.37 -28.19 -12.57
C PHE A 17 36.61 -29.48 -12.92
N GLU A 18 35.69 -29.92 -12.05
CA GLU A 18 34.36 -30.37 -12.47
C GLU A 18 33.34 -30.36 -11.30
N THR A 19 32.27 -29.62 -11.57
CA THR A 19 30.89 -29.69 -11.06
C THR A 19 30.60 -30.47 -9.77
N SER A 20 30.32 -29.75 -8.68
CA SER A 20 29.45 -30.25 -7.61
C SER A 20 28.10 -29.53 -7.69
N GLY A 21 27.04 -30.32 -7.87
CA GLY A 21 25.65 -29.86 -7.91
C GLY A 21 25.30 -29.03 -6.69
N ILE A 22 24.67 -27.88 -6.93
CA ILE A 22 24.13 -27.03 -5.88
C ILE A 22 22.83 -27.68 -5.44
N ASP A 23 22.80 -28.16 -4.20
CA ASP A 23 21.59 -28.63 -3.55
C ASP A 23 20.62 -27.44 -3.39
N SER A 24 19.56 -27.42 -4.19
CA SER A 24 18.61 -26.31 -4.30
C SER A 24 17.77 -26.12 -3.04
N SER A 25 17.89 -27.01 -2.04
CA SER A 25 17.15 -26.93 -0.78
C SER A 25 17.72 -25.90 0.21
N ALA A 26 19.01 -25.55 0.12
CA ALA A 26 19.66 -24.64 1.08
C ALA A 26 19.42 -23.14 0.80
N VAL A 27 18.87 -22.80 -0.37
CA VAL A 27 18.54 -21.40 -0.74
C VAL A 27 17.10 -21.01 -0.40
N GLU A 28 16.21 -21.97 -0.14
CA GLU A 28 14.80 -21.71 0.20
C GLU A 28 14.63 -21.34 1.68
N ASP A 29 15.40 -21.95 2.58
CA ASP A 29 15.32 -21.70 4.02
C ASP A 29 15.78 -20.30 4.45
N LYS A 30 16.50 -19.56 3.59
CA LYS A 30 16.89 -18.16 3.84
C LYS A 30 15.95 -17.11 3.23
N LEU A 31 14.96 -17.52 2.45
CA LEU A 31 13.98 -16.59 1.84
C LEU A 31 12.60 -16.64 2.53
N PHE A 32 12.29 -17.72 3.25
CA PHE A 32 11.02 -17.88 3.99
C PHE A 32 11.21 -18.36 5.43
N GLY A 33 12.35 -18.03 6.03
CA GLY A 33 12.65 -18.25 7.46
C GLY A 33 11.73 -17.40 8.34
N ARG A 34 10.53 -17.91 8.56
CA ARG A 34 9.52 -17.42 9.48
C ARG A 34 10.04 -17.62 10.90
N SER A 35 10.69 -16.60 11.45
CA SER A 35 10.78 -16.47 12.91
C SER A 35 9.40 -16.02 13.37
N ASP A 36 8.60 -16.94 13.90
CA ASP A 36 7.45 -16.63 14.76
C ASP A 36 7.96 -16.04 16.09
N HIS A 37 8.65 -14.90 15.99
CA HIS A 37 8.75 -13.96 17.08
C HIS A 37 7.45 -13.17 17.02
N GLU A 38 6.44 -13.62 17.77
CA GLU A 38 5.41 -12.75 18.32
C GLU A 38 6.11 -11.79 19.30
N ALA A 39 7.01 -10.94 18.77
CA ALA A 39 7.22 -9.66 19.39
C ALA A 39 5.92 -8.92 19.12
N GLU A 40 5.22 -8.52 20.18
CA GLU A 40 4.39 -7.34 20.10
C GLU A 40 5.34 -6.19 19.74
N GLU A 41 5.68 -6.10 18.46
CA GLU A 41 6.23 -4.89 17.89
C GLU A 41 5.13 -3.87 18.12
N ASP A 42 5.38 -3.00 19.09
CA ASP A 42 4.68 -1.74 19.26
C ASP A 42 4.92 -1.00 17.93
N ASP A 43 4.08 -1.31 16.93
CA ASP A 43 4.20 -0.86 15.55
C ASP A 43 3.73 0.59 15.52
N ASP A 44 4.55 1.44 16.15
CA ASP A 44 4.49 2.89 16.20
C ASP A 44 4.82 3.49 14.81
N ASN A 45 4.53 2.72 13.77
CA ASN A 45 4.77 3.11 12.40
C ASN A 45 3.83 4.25 12.01
N PRO A 46 4.34 5.20 11.22
CA PRO A 46 3.55 6.34 10.80
C PRO A 46 2.36 5.88 9.96
N ALA A 47 1.21 6.49 10.22
CA ALA A 47 0.00 6.31 9.43
C ALA A 47 -0.17 7.49 8.46
N VAL A 48 -0.60 7.19 7.24
CA VAL A 48 -0.99 8.18 6.23
C VAL A 48 -2.51 8.21 6.15
N PHE A 49 -3.08 9.41 6.18
CA PHE A 49 -4.52 9.64 6.05
C PHE A 49 -4.89 10.02 4.62
N PHE A 50 -5.97 9.43 4.11
CA PHE A 50 -6.48 9.64 2.75
C PHE A 50 -7.92 10.14 2.78
N CYS A 51 -8.31 10.87 1.75
CA CYS A 51 -9.72 11.16 1.51
C CYS A 51 -10.50 9.85 1.30
N GLY A 52 -11.57 9.61 2.08
CA GLY A 52 -12.34 8.38 2.00
C GLY A 52 -12.95 8.11 0.62
N LYS A 53 -13.23 9.17 -0.16
CA LYS A 53 -13.87 9.08 -1.48
C LYS A 53 -12.89 8.84 -2.64
N CYS A 54 -11.83 9.64 -2.75
CA CYS A 54 -10.91 9.59 -3.90
C CYS A 54 -9.49 9.11 -3.56
N LYS A 55 -9.24 8.72 -2.30
CA LYS A 55 -7.96 8.23 -1.79
C LYS A 55 -6.78 9.19 -1.98
N LEU A 56 -7.05 10.49 -2.19
CA LEU A 56 -6.00 11.50 -2.22
C LEU A 56 -5.40 11.66 -0.80
N PRO A 57 -4.06 11.64 -0.61
CA PRO A 57 -3.46 11.83 0.70
C PRO A 57 -3.78 13.20 1.26
N VAL A 58 -4.19 13.27 2.53
CA VAL A 58 -4.63 14.52 3.19
C VAL A 58 -3.74 14.90 4.39
N GLY A 59 -3.07 13.94 5.02
CA GLY A 59 -2.16 14.17 6.14
C GLY A 59 -1.53 12.87 6.64
N ASP A 60 -0.88 12.94 7.79
CA ASP A 60 -0.17 11.82 8.42
C ASP A 60 -0.16 11.93 9.95
N SER A 61 0.17 10.84 10.63
CA SER A 61 0.21 10.76 12.09
C SER A 61 1.36 11.57 12.73
N MET A 62 2.38 11.98 11.97
CA MET A 62 3.48 12.81 12.51
C MET A 62 3.02 14.22 12.87
N SER A 63 1.89 14.65 12.33
CA SER A 63 1.25 15.92 12.69
C SER A 63 0.09 15.75 13.68
N TRP A 64 -0.13 14.54 14.21
CA TRP A 64 -1.23 14.27 15.14
C TRP A 64 -1.08 15.01 16.47
N GLU A 65 -2.16 15.60 16.96
CA GLU A 65 -2.23 16.33 18.24
C GLU A 65 -3.15 15.69 19.27
N GLY A 66 -3.96 14.72 18.86
CA GLY A 66 -4.93 14.06 19.72
C GLY A 66 -6.24 13.79 19.01
N SER A 67 -7.10 13.03 19.68
CA SER A 67 -8.52 12.98 19.39
C SER A 67 -9.25 13.91 20.36
N ASP A 68 -10.25 14.64 19.87
CA ASP A 68 -11.12 15.42 20.73
C ASP A 68 -12.17 14.50 21.33
N ALA A 69 -12.53 14.69 22.60
CA ALA A 69 -13.54 13.85 23.29
C ALA A 69 -14.98 14.02 22.73
N GLY A 70 -15.14 14.88 21.71
CA GLY A 70 -16.39 15.14 21.02
C GLY A 70 -16.64 14.20 19.82
N PRO A 71 -17.24 14.68 18.71
CA PRO A 71 -17.53 13.84 17.55
C PRO A 71 -16.25 13.16 17.06
N LYS A 72 -16.38 11.94 16.50
CA LYS A 72 -15.28 11.09 16.00
C LYS A 72 -14.39 11.84 15.00
N GLN A 73 -13.43 12.59 15.53
CA GLN A 73 -12.56 13.50 14.80
C GLN A 73 -11.14 13.35 15.30
N ILE A 74 -10.20 13.51 14.37
CA ILE A 74 -8.78 13.54 14.65
C ILE A 74 -8.27 14.95 14.44
N ARG A 75 -7.33 15.39 15.29
CA ARG A 75 -6.75 16.72 15.20
C ARG A 75 -5.31 16.63 14.70
N LEU A 76 -5.02 17.35 13.62
CA LEU A 76 -3.67 17.48 13.07
C LEU A 76 -3.18 18.93 13.17
N LYS A 77 -1.89 19.12 13.46
CA LYS A 77 -1.17 20.41 13.36
C LYS A 77 -1.10 20.92 11.93
N ARG A 78 -0.92 19.99 11.00
CA ARG A 78 -0.69 20.27 9.58
C ARG A 78 -1.42 19.24 8.72
N VAL A 79 -1.80 19.70 7.53
CA VAL A 79 -2.37 18.89 6.45
C VAL A 79 -1.60 19.18 5.17
N THR A 80 -1.74 18.30 4.19
CA THR A 80 -1.13 18.50 2.87
C THR A 80 -1.84 19.58 2.06
N ASN A 81 -1.23 20.03 0.96
CA ASN A 81 -1.83 20.96 -0.02
C ASN A 81 -3.03 20.38 -0.80
N ASN A 82 -3.43 19.14 -0.47
CA ASN A 82 -4.59 18.46 -1.00
C ASN A 82 -5.86 18.74 -0.19
N VAL A 83 -5.75 19.47 0.92
CA VAL A 83 -6.88 19.95 1.73
C VAL A 83 -7.04 21.45 1.50
N ILE A 84 -8.26 21.88 1.20
CA ILE A 84 -8.62 23.28 0.99
C ILE A 84 -9.49 23.73 2.16
N VAL A 85 -9.15 24.87 2.75
CA VAL A 85 -10.02 25.55 3.72
C VAL A 85 -11.12 26.27 2.94
N GLY A 86 -12.38 25.99 3.27
CA GLY A 86 -13.54 26.63 2.69
C GLY A 86 -13.54 28.15 2.89
N LYS A 87 -14.46 28.84 2.21
CA LYS A 87 -14.66 30.29 2.40
C LYS A 87 -15.85 30.61 3.30
N GLU A 88 -16.77 29.66 3.43
CA GLU A 88 -18.01 29.82 4.18
C GLU A 88 -17.78 29.45 5.64
N THR A 89 -18.08 30.40 6.51
CA THR A 89 -18.06 30.21 7.97
C THR A 89 -19.45 29.80 8.43
N ARG A 90 -19.53 28.76 9.28
CA ARG A 90 -20.76 28.34 9.94
C ARG A 90 -20.63 28.39 11.46
N VAL A 91 -21.76 28.51 12.13
CA VAL A 91 -21.86 28.48 13.58
C VAL A 91 -21.91 27.02 14.06
N LEU A 92 -21.07 26.67 15.02
CA LEU A 92 -21.07 25.37 15.69
C LEU A 92 -21.39 25.57 17.17
N GLU A 93 -22.55 25.05 17.59
CA GLU A 93 -22.94 25.05 18.99
C GLU A 93 -22.49 23.73 19.65
N LEU A 94 -21.54 23.81 20.58
CA LEU A 94 -21.00 22.64 21.29
C LEU A 94 -21.74 22.40 22.62
N SER A 95 -22.27 23.46 23.23
CA SER A 95 -23.12 23.40 24.42
C SER A 95 -23.99 24.66 24.49
N LYS A 96 -25.00 24.66 25.37
CA LYS A 96 -25.93 25.79 25.61
C LYS A 96 -25.26 27.16 25.88
N ARG A 97 -23.94 27.19 26.12
CA ARG A 97 -23.17 28.42 26.39
C ARG A 97 -21.85 28.50 25.61
N SER A 98 -21.59 27.59 24.66
CA SER A 98 -20.34 27.58 23.91
C SER A 98 -20.62 27.45 22.42
N VAL A 99 -20.49 28.59 21.75
CA VAL A 99 -20.67 28.74 20.31
C VAL A 99 -19.32 29.07 19.69
N CYS A 100 -18.98 28.34 18.63
CA CYS A 100 -17.77 28.54 17.85
C CYS A 100 -18.12 28.92 16.41
N LEU A 101 -17.20 29.60 15.74
CA LEU A 101 -17.23 29.74 14.28
C LEU A 101 -16.25 28.73 13.67
N VAL A 102 -16.72 28.00 12.67
CA VAL A 102 -15.93 26.97 11.98
C VAL A 102 -16.04 27.12 10.47
N VAL A 103 -15.03 26.64 9.78
CA VAL A 103 -14.98 26.59 8.31
C VAL A 103 -14.67 25.16 7.90
N ASP A 104 -15.34 24.68 6.85
CA ASP A 104 -15.16 23.31 6.36
C ASP A 104 -13.81 23.10 5.68
N LEU A 105 -13.23 21.92 5.90
CA LEU A 105 -12.08 21.40 5.15
C LEU A 105 -12.60 20.54 4.00
N LYS A 106 -12.14 20.82 2.78
CA LYS A 106 -12.57 20.12 1.57
C LYS A 106 -11.39 19.43 0.88
N CYS A 107 -11.63 18.25 0.31
CA CYS A 107 -10.65 17.61 -0.55
C CYS A 107 -10.43 18.43 -1.84
N ARG A 108 -9.18 18.65 -2.24
CA ARG A 108 -8.84 19.38 -3.47
C ARG A 108 -9.29 18.68 -4.75
N SER A 109 -9.30 17.35 -4.77
CA SER A 109 -9.63 16.57 -5.96
C SER A 109 -11.13 16.37 -6.13
N CYS A 110 -11.84 15.91 -5.09
CA CYS A 110 -13.26 15.52 -5.21
C CYS A 110 -14.23 16.47 -4.48
N HIS A 111 -13.72 17.53 -3.86
CA HIS A 111 -14.48 18.56 -3.13
C HIS A 111 -15.35 18.06 -1.96
N SER A 112 -15.23 16.80 -1.56
CA SER A 112 -15.93 16.26 -0.38
C SER A 112 -15.46 16.96 0.90
N VAL A 113 -16.39 17.16 1.84
CA VAL A 113 -16.06 17.69 3.18
C VAL A 113 -15.34 16.62 3.99
N LEU A 114 -14.11 16.93 4.39
CA LEU A 114 -13.23 16.06 5.17
C LEU A 114 -13.34 16.35 6.68
N GLY A 115 -13.75 17.56 7.05
CA GLY A 115 -13.68 18.02 8.42
C GLY A 115 -13.86 19.53 8.52
N MET A 116 -13.25 20.16 9.52
CA MET A 116 -13.37 21.60 9.79
C MET A 116 -12.19 22.19 10.54
N VAL A 117 -12.11 23.52 10.58
CA VAL A 117 -11.20 24.30 11.41
C VAL A 117 -11.98 25.31 12.23
N TYR A 118 -11.55 25.55 13.46
CA TYR A 118 -12.12 26.58 14.32
C TYR A 118 -11.49 27.94 14.00
N THR A 119 -12.30 28.90 13.54
CA THR A 119 -11.86 30.27 13.26
C THR A 119 -12.09 31.21 14.42
N SER A 120 -13.12 30.95 15.24
CA SER A 120 -13.36 31.70 16.47
C SER A 120 -13.89 30.78 17.56
N THR A 121 -13.29 30.87 18.74
CA THR A 121 -13.60 30.04 19.91
C THR A 121 -13.74 30.93 21.14
N PRO A 122 -14.61 30.56 22.10
CA PRO A 122 -14.58 31.14 23.43
C PRO A 122 -13.32 30.71 24.19
N ARG A 123 -12.93 31.46 25.23
CA ARG A 123 -11.66 31.27 25.97
C ARG A 123 -11.46 29.83 26.48
N ASN A 124 -12.52 29.18 26.92
CA ASN A 124 -12.49 27.80 27.41
C ASN A 124 -12.25 26.76 26.31
N LEU A 125 -12.31 27.15 25.03
CA LEU A 125 -12.11 26.31 23.86
C LEU A 125 -10.97 26.80 22.96
N ASP A 126 -10.18 27.79 23.40
CA ASP A 126 -9.08 28.34 22.60
C ASP A 126 -8.00 27.31 22.28
N TYR A 127 -7.85 26.26 23.10
CA TYR A 127 -6.94 25.15 22.79
C TYR A 127 -7.34 24.37 21.52
N LYS A 128 -8.58 24.51 21.04
CA LYS A 128 -9.06 23.92 19.76
C LYS A 128 -8.70 24.78 18.55
N ARG A 129 -8.30 26.03 18.76
CA ARG A 129 -7.83 26.91 17.68
C ARG A 129 -6.51 26.36 17.13
N LEU A 130 -6.21 26.66 15.86
CA LEU A 130 -4.95 26.30 15.18
C LEU A 130 -4.79 24.81 14.80
N GLY A 131 -5.82 23.97 14.97
CA GLY A 131 -5.81 22.58 14.52
C GLY A 131 -6.73 22.32 13.32
N PHE A 132 -6.37 21.32 12.53
CA PHE A 132 -7.20 20.75 11.46
C PHE A 132 -7.96 19.54 12.02
N PHE A 133 -9.28 19.61 12.07
CA PHE A 133 -10.13 18.54 12.60
C PHE A 133 -10.69 17.74 11.43
N LEU A 134 -10.20 16.52 11.22
CA LEU A 134 -10.70 15.62 10.19
C LEU A 134 -11.71 14.65 10.79
N ASN A 135 -12.86 14.49 10.12
CA ASN A 135 -13.86 13.50 10.52
C ASN A 135 -13.34 12.10 10.18
N VAL A 136 -13.33 11.19 11.16
CA VAL A 136 -12.90 9.81 10.96
C VAL A 136 -13.72 9.12 9.88
N ALA A 137 -15.02 9.43 9.78
CA ALA A 137 -15.89 8.87 8.74
C ALA A 137 -15.59 9.37 7.31
N SER A 138 -14.85 10.47 7.17
CA SER A 138 -14.53 11.08 5.87
C SER A 138 -13.13 10.73 5.37
N ILE A 139 -12.34 9.98 6.14
CA ILE A 139 -10.95 9.64 5.86
C ILE A 139 -10.69 8.15 6.04
N ASP A 140 -9.66 7.65 5.35
CA ASP A 140 -9.09 6.33 5.60
C ASP A 140 -7.64 6.47 6.09
N SER A 141 -7.11 5.45 6.73
CA SER A 141 -5.72 5.40 7.19
C SER A 141 -5.00 4.15 6.68
N TYR A 142 -3.72 4.30 6.34
CA TYR A 142 -2.82 3.19 6.08
C TYR A 142 -1.58 3.34 6.94
N VAL A 143 -1.24 2.30 7.71
CA VAL A 143 -0.02 2.26 8.53
C VAL A 143 1.12 1.75 7.66
N LEU A 144 2.22 2.50 7.59
CA LEU A 144 3.38 2.05 6.83
C LEU A 144 3.96 0.78 7.45
N GLY A 145 4.46 -0.16 6.65
CA GLY A 145 4.97 -1.44 7.15
C GLY A 145 3.90 -2.49 7.46
N SER A 146 2.61 -2.15 7.46
CA SER A 146 1.53 -3.08 7.81
C SER A 146 1.21 -4.15 6.75
N GLY A 147 2.05 -4.32 5.72
CA GLY A 147 1.83 -5.27 4.63
C GLY A 147 1.83 -6.74 5.07
N GLY A 148 2.47 -7.04 6.22
CA GLY A 148 2.40 -8.36 6.86
C GLY A 148 1.21 -8.52 7.83
N HIS A 149 0.54 -7.41 8.17
CA HIS A 149 -0.58 -7.40 9.11
C HIS A 149 -1.88 -7.74 8.36
N MET A 150 -2.14 -9.05 8.19
CA MET A 150 -3.42 -9.51 7.67
C MET A 150 -4.53 -9.05 8.60
N LEU A 151 -5.39 -8.14 8.13
CA LEU A 151 -6.68 -7.88 8.78
C LEU A 151 -7.43 -9.22 8.87
N ALA A 152 -7.78 -9.64 10.07
CA ALA A 152 -8.50 -10.89 10.36
C ALA A 152 -9.91 -10.99 9.73
N ALA A 153 -10.27 -10.09 8.82
CA ALA A 153 -11.60 -9.92 8.25
C ALA A 153 -11.68 -10.17 6.74
N GLY A 154 -10.75 -10.93 6.17
CA GLY A 154 -10.88 -11.53 4.83
C GLY A 154 -10.84 -13.05 4.96
N GLY A 155 -11.91 -13.74 4.58
CA GLY A 155 -11.93 -15.21 4.57
C GLY A 155 -10.75 -15.80 3.79
N PRO A 156 -10.40 -17.07 4.03
CA PRO A 156 -9.28 -17.69 3.35
C PRO A 156 -9.57 -17.73 1.84
N LYS A 157 -8.70 -17.09 1.04
CA LYS A 157 -8.42 -17.28 -0.41
C LYS A 157 -8.55 -16.08 -1.36
N GLU A 158 -8.73 -14.84 -0.89
CA GLU A 158 -8.55 -13.70 -1.80
C GLU A 158 -7.20 -13.04 -1.55
N GLN A 159 -6.19 -13.52 -2.28
CA GLN A 159 -4.90 -12.84 -2.36
C GLN A 159 -5.16 -11.42 -2.90
N PRO A 160 -4.77 -10.36 -2.16
CA PRO A 160 -4.99 -9.00 -2.62
C PRO A 160 -4.28 -8.79 -3.95
N VAL A 161 -4.97 -8.18 -4.91
CA VAL A 161 -4.42 -7.83 -6.22
C VAL A 161 -3.31 -6.80 -6.00
N THR A 162 -2.05 -7.25 -6.06
CA THR A 162 -0.88 -6.37 -5.98
C THR A 162 -0.57 -5.78 -7.34
N LEU A 163 0.19 -4.68 -7.37
CA LEU A 163 0.62 -4.05 -8.61
C LEU A 163 1.50 -5.00 -9.46
N GLU A 164 2.28 -5.87 -8.81
CA GLU A 164 3.05 -6.93 -9.46
C GLU A 164 2.14 -8.00 -10.07
N TYR A 165 1.06 -8.39 -9.38
CA TYR A 165 0.07 -9.33 -9.89
C TYR A 165 -0.68 -8.78 -11.12
N ARG A 166 -0.86 -7.45 -11.20
CA ARG A 166 -1.43 -6.83 -12.40
C ARG A 166 -0.57 -7.09 -13.64
N GLN A 167 0.75 -6.93 -13.55
CA GLN A 167 1.64 -7.14 -14.71
C GLN A 167 1.61 -8.59 -15.18
N SER A 168 1.58 -9.55 -14.26
CA SER A 168 1.52 -10.97 -14.61
C SER A 168 0.18 -11.34 -15.28
N VAL A 169 -0.95 -10.82 -14.78
CA VAL A 169 -2.27 -11.02 -15.38
C VAL A 169 -2.36 -10.36 -16.76
N GLU A 170 -1.88 -9.13 -16.92
CA GLU A 170 -1.85 -8.45 -18.23
C GLU A 170 -1.00 -9.23 -19.25
N HIS A 171 0.14 -9.78 -18.82
CA HIS A 171 0.97 -10.63 -19.67
C HIS A 171 0.23 -11.91 -20.08
N GLN A 172 -0.38 -12.62 -19.13
CA GLN A 172 -1.18 -13.82 -19.42
C GLN A 172 -2.35 -13.55 -20.37
N LEU A 173 -3.05 -12.41 -20.20
CA LEU A 173 -4.11 -11.99 -21.11
C LEU A 173 -3.58 -11.69 -22.51
N SER A 174 -2.36 -11.15 -22.63
CA SER A 174 -1.72 -10.90 -23.93
C SER A 174 -1.37 -12.20 -24.67
N GLU A 175 -0.84 -13.19 -23.97
CA GLU A 175 -0.53 -14.51 -24.53
C GLU A 175 -1.80 -15.23 -24.98
N MET A 176 -2.83 -15.22 -24.12
CA MET A 176 -4.13 -15.79 -24.45
C MET A 176 -4.75 -15.12 -25.68
N LYS A 177 -4.65 -13.80 -25.79
CA LYS A 177 -5.10 -13.04 -26.96
C LYS A 177 -4.37 -13.48 -28.23
N MET A 178 -3.06 -13.64 -28.18
CA MET A 178 -2.26 -14.09 -29.32
C MET A 178 -2.68 -15.49 -29.79
N MET A 179 -2.89 -16.41 -28.84
CA MET A 179 -3.35 -17.76 -29.12
C MET A 179 -4.72 -17.76 -29.81
N VAL A 180 -5.69 -17.02 -29.26
CA VAL A 180 -7.05 -16.93 -29.82
C VAL A 180 -7.05 -16.34 -31.23
N LEU A 181 -6.30 -15.27 -31.48
CA LEU A 181 -6.19 -14.67 -32.82
C LEU A 181 -5.56 -15.63 -33.83
N THR A 182 -4.53 -16.35 -33.41
CA THR A 182 -3.88 -17.36 -34.26
C THR A 182 -4.85 -18.50 -34.60
N MET A 183 -5.62 -18.97 -33.62
CA MET A 183 -6.66 -19.99 -33.86
C MET A 183 -7.75 -19.48 -34.80
N SER A 184 -8.23 -18.24 -34.62
CA SER A 184 -9.23 -17.61 -35.51
C SER A 184 -8.75 -17.60 -36.96
N ARG A 185 -7.51 -17.16 -37.20
CA ARG A 185 -6.92 -17.13 -38.53
C ARG A 185 -6.83 -18.52 -39.17
N ARG A 186 -6.37 -19.53 -38.41
CA ARG A 186 -6.30 -20.91 -38.92
C ARG A 186 -7.68 -21.47 -39.25
N LEU A 187 -8.71 -21.12 -38.47
CA LEU A 187 -10.09 -21.51 -38.76
C LEU A 187 -10.62 -20.84 -40.03
N GLU A 188 -10.31 -19.56 -40.25
CA GLU A 188 -10.68 -18.85 -41.48
C GLU A 188 -10.06 -19.50 -42.72
N GLU A 189 -8.78 -19.88 -42.65
CA GLU A 189 -8.08 -20.58 -43.74
C GLU A 189 -8.72 -21.95 -44.05
N ILE A 190 -9.09 -22.72 -43.03
CA ILE A 190 -9.78 -24.01 -43.20
C ILE A 190 -11.16 -23.82 -43.82
N VAL A 191 -11.93 -22.84 -43.34
CA VAL A 191 -13.28 -22.53 -43.86
C VAL A 191 -13.21 -22.08 -45.33
N ALA A 192 -12.21 -21.28 -45.70
CA ALA A 192 -11.99 -20.88 -47.09
C ALA A 192 -11.69 -22.08 -48.00
N GLY A 193 -10.77 -22.97 -47.59
CA GLY A 193 -10.44 -24.18 -48.34
C GLY A 193 -11.63 -25.14 -48.52
N LEU A 194 -12.50 -25.25 -47.52
CA LEU A 194 -13.73 -26.06 -47.62
C LEU A 194 -14.75 -25.49 -48.62
N LYS A 195 -14.87 -24.16 -48.72
CA LYS A 195 -15.76 -23.50 -49.70
C LYS A 195 -15.28 -23.71 -51.14
N GLU A 196 -13.96 -23.70 -51.36
CA GLU A 196 -13.37 -23.95 -52.68
C GLU A 196 -13.51 -25.42 -53.12
N GLY A 197 -13.50 -26.37 -52.18
CA GLY A 197 -13.78 -27.78 -52.47
C GLY A 197 -15.24 -28.07 -52.84
N CYS A 198 -16.18 -27.33 -52.25
CA CYS A 198 -17.63 -27.51 -52.48
C CYS A 198 -18.13 -26.91 -53.81
N THR A 199 -17.37 -25.96 -54.40
CA THR A 199 -17.72 -25.34 -55.70
C THR A 199 -17.17 -26.10 -56.91
N LYS A 200 -16.39 -27.16 -56.68
CA LYS A 200 -15.77 -28.00 -57.72
C LYS A 200 -16.38 -29.42 -57.82
N ALA A 201 -17.48 -29.67 -57.11
CA ALA A 201 -18.29 -30.88 -57.21
C ALA A 201 -19.67 -30.53 -57.79
#